data_AF-A0A945ZN84-F1
#
_entry.id   AF-A0A945ZN84-F1
#
_cell.length_a   1.000
_cell.length_b   1.000
_cell.length_c   1.000
_cell.angle_alpha   90.00
_cell.angle_beta   90.00
_cell.angle_gamma   90.00
#
_symmetry.space_group_name_H-M   'P 1'
#
loop_
_entity.id
_entity.type
_entity.pdbx_description
1 polymer ?
#
loop_
_entity_poly.entity_id
_entity_poly.type
_entity_poly.pdbx_seq_one_letter_code
_entity_poly.pdbx_strand_id
1 'polypeptide(L)'
;NHGFMDHVFHFHGFHVTMVSSTHHPERVGWSKDTVPIRMGEGLVVQLVANQMGMYPVHNHNLIAVTNAGFYPGGMITQIHVMP
;
A
#
# COMPACT_ATOMS: atom_id res chain seq x y z
N ASN A 1 -5.40 -9.85 -0.51
CA ASN A 1 -5.75 -9.61 0.91
C ASN A 1 -6.34 -10.89 1.47
N HIS A 2 -5.55 -11.64 2.25
CA HIS A 2 -5.98 -12.90 2.86
C HIS A 2 -6.57 -12.74 4.27
N GLY A 3 -6.55 -11.52 4.83
CA GLY A 3 -7.16 -11.23 6.13
C GLY A 3 -8.66 -10.93 6.02
N PHE A 4 -9.26 -10.55 7.16
CA PHE A 4 -10.70 -10.28 7.28
C PHE A 4 -11.02 -8.78 7.40
N MET A 5 -10.09 -7.90 7.05
CA MET A 5 -10.27 -6.45 7.10
C MET A 5 -9.87 -5.82 5.78
N ASP A 6 -10.57 -4.76 5.40
CA ASP A 6 -10.12 -3.89 4.32
C ASP A 6 -8.86 -3.13 4.75
N HIS A 7 -7.96 -2.92 3.78
CA HIS A 7 -6.70 -2.25 3.99
C HIS A 7 -6.53 -1.10 3.01
N VAL A 8 -5.77 -0.09 3.40
CA VAL A 8 -5.51 1.07 2.56
C VAL A 8 -4.02 1.36 2.64
N PHE A 9 -3.24 0.98 1.63
CA PHE A 9 -1.79 1.20 1.67
C PHE A 9 -1.45 2.56 1.09
N HIS A 10 -0.68 3.35 1.84
CA HIS A 10 -0.14 4.63 1.42
C HIS A 10 1.36 4.50 1.15
N PHE A 11 1.81 5.05 0.02
CA PHE A 11 3.19 5.02 -0.47
C PHE A 11 3.77 6.44 -0.37
N HIS A 12 4.66 6.67 0.58
CA HIS A 12 5.31 7.98 0.69
C HIS A 12 6.19 8.25 -0.53
N GLY A 13 6.18 9.48 -1.03
CA GLY A 13 7.02 9.93 -2.15
C GLY A 13 6.63 9.39 -3.53
N PHE A 14 5.80 8.36 -3.64
CA PHE A 14 5.47 7.72 -4.91
C PHE A 14 3.97 7.62 -5.13
N HIS A 15 3.56 7.77 -6.39
CA HIS A 15 2.31 7.18 -6.84
C HIS A 15 2.60 5.79 -7.42
N VAL A 16 1.66 4.87 -7.23
CA VAL A 16 1.68 3.55 -7.86
C VAL A 16 0.54 3.43 -8.86
N THR A 17 0.80 2.74 -9.97
CA THR A 17 -0.21 2.45 -10.98
C THR A 17 -0.84 1.08 -10.72
N MET A 18 -2.16 0.99 -10.66
CA MET A 18 -2.87 -0.29 -10.52
C MET A 18 -2.82 -1.05 -11.86
N VAL A 19 -2.14 -2.19 -11.91
CA VAL A 19 -1.94 -2.98 -13.15
C VAL A 19 -3.01 -4.05 -13.32
N SER A 20 -3.49 -4.63 -12.22
CA SER A 20 -4.61 -5.56 -12.22
C SER A 20 -5.32 -5.54 -10.88
N SER A 21 -6.66 -5.65 -10.89
CA SER A 21 -7.44 -5.94 -9.68
C SER A 21 -8.45 -7.03 -9.98
N THR A 22 -8.59 -7.95 -9.04
CA THR A 22 -9.59 -9.04 -9.08
C THR A 22 -11.01 -8.57 -8.76
N HIS A 23 -11.16 -7.49 -7.99
CA HIS A 23 -12.47 -6.97 -7.55
C HIS A 23 -12.86 -5.66 -8.24
N HIS A 24 -11.87 -4.90 -8.69
CA HIS A 24 -12.01 -3.54 -9.19
C HIS A 24 -11.26 -3.33 -10.52
N PRO A 25 -11.59 -4.09 -11.58
CA PRO A 25 -10.93 -3.96 -12.88
C PRO A 25 -11.05 -2.54 -13.48
N GLU A 26 -12.08 -1.78 -13.10
CA GLU A 26 -12.29 -0.38 -13.50
C GLU A 26 -11.20 0.59 -13.01
N ARG A 27 -10.41 0.18 -12.00
CA ARG A 27 -9.31 0.99 -11.47
C ARG A 27 -7.98 0.73 -12.15
N VAL A 28 -7.90 -0.25 -13.05
CA VAL A 28 -6.67 -0.53 -13.80
C VAL A 28 -6.25 0.71 -14.59
N GLY A 29 -4.97 1.07 -14.49
CA GLY A 29 -4.39 2.29 -15.07
C GLY A 29 -4.46 3.52 -14.16
N TRP A 30 -5.17 3.48 -13.03
CA TRP A 30 -5.16 4.59 -12.08
C TRP A 30 -3.81 4.70 -11.38
N SER A 31 -3.31 5.94 -11.25
CA SER A 31 -2.10 6.27 -10.52
C SER A 31 -2.44 7.05 -9.26
N LYS A 32 -2.13 6.49 -8.08
CA LYS A 32 -2.47 7.05 -6.76
C LYS A 32 -1.35 6.78 -5.75
N ASP A 33 -1.19 7.65 -4.76
CA ASP A 33 -0.32 7.41 -3.59
C ASP A 33 -0.92 6.43 -2.57
N THR A 34 -2.24 6.24 -2.63
CA THR A 34 -3.01 5.49 -1.63
C THR A 34 -3.96 4.54 -2.31
N VAL A 35 -3.84 3.25 -2.02
CA VAL A 35 -4.58 2.18 -2.70
C VAL A 35 -5.39 1.35 -1.71
N PRO A 36 -6.73 1.30 -1.83
CA PRO A 36 -7.56 0.41 -1.03
C PRO A 36 -7.49 -1.01 -1.58
N ILE A 37 -7.50 -2.01 -0.68
CA ILE A 37 -7.56 -3.43 -0.99
C ILE A 37 -8.66 -4.06 -0.13
N ARG A 38 -9.73 -4.53 -0.77
CA ARG A 38 -10.85 -5.19 -0.09
C ARG A 38 -10.46 -6.56 0.46
N MET A 39 -11.20 -7.06 1.44
CA MET A 39 -11.12 -8.45 1.88
C MET A 39 -11.21 -9.40 0.68
N GLY A 40 -10.28 -10.36 0.55
CA GLY A 40 -10.22 -11.30 -0.58
C GLY A 40 -9.65 -10.72 -1.89
N GLU A 41 -9.41 -9.41 -1.99
CA GLU A 41 -8.93 -8.80 -3.24
C GLU A 41 -7.44 -9.07 -3.48
N GLY A 42 -7.12 -9.57 -4.66
CA GLY A 42 -5.80 -9.47 -5.27
C GLY A 42 -5.68 -8.17 -6.07
N LEU A 43 -4.66 -7.37 -5.77
CA LEU A 43 -4.30 -6.13 -6.46
C LEU A 43 -2.80 -6.18 -6.80
N VAL A 44 -2.46 -5.89 -8.05
CA VAL A 44 -1.07 -5.71 -8.50
C VAL A 44 -0.87 -4.23 -8.80
N VAL A 45 0.20 -3.67 -8.23
CA VAL A 45 0.59 -2.27 -8.46
C VAL A 45 2.01 -2.20 -9.02
N GLN A 46 2.25 -1.21 -9.86
CA GLN A 46 3.57 -0.86 -10.39
C GLN A 46 4.06 0.42 -9.72
N LEU A 47 5.25 0.36 -9.14
CA LEU A 47 5.98 1.52 -8.63
C LEU A 47 7.21 1.76 -9.49
N VAL A 48 7.48 3.01 -9.85
CA VAL A 48 8.70 3.42 -10.54
C VAL A 48 9.61 4.15 -9.55
N ALA A 49 10.68 3.49 -9.11
CA ALA A 49 11.62 4.01 -8.13
C ALA A 49 12.62 4.99 -8.77
N ASN A 50 12.17 6.21 -9.04
CA ASN A 50 12.92 7.25 -9.76
C ASN A 50 13.57 8.31 -8.85
N GLN A 51 13.49 8.15 -7.53
CA GLN A 51 14.06 9.07 -6.56
C GLN A 51 14.71 8.32 -5.40
N MET A 52 15.86 8.82 -4.99
CA MET A 52 16.72 8.25 -3.95
C MET A 52 16.20 8.60 -2.56
N GLY A 53 16.21 7.65 -1.64
CA GLY A 53 15.79 7.88 -0.26
C GLY A 53 15.15 6.69 0.43
N MET A 54 14.63 6.94 1.64
CA MET A 54 13.86 5.97 2.42
C MET A 54 12.43 6.49 2.58
N TYR A 55 11.47 5.74 2.08
CA TYR A 55 10.07 6.15 1.98
C TYR A 55 9.17 5.14 2.67
N PRO A 56 8.44 5.51 3.73
CA PRO A 56 7.50 4.61 4.37
C PRO A 56 6.42 4.11 3.43
N VAL A 57 6.02 2.86 3.62
CA VAL A 57 4.79 2.29 3.06
C VAL A 57 4.04 1.68 4.22
N HIS A 58 2.81 2.14 4.45
CA HIS A 58 2.04 1.65 5.59
C HIS A 58 0.56 1.63 5.31
N ASN A 59 -0.16 0.85 6.11
CA ASN A 59 -1.61 0.91 6.13
C ASN A 59 -2.06 2.25 6.73
N HIS A 60 -3.01 2.92 6.08
CA HIS A 60 -3.59 4.19 6.50
C HIS A 60 -4.83 3.98 7.39
N ASN A 61 -5.21 2.73 7.65
CA ASN A 61 -6.05 2.37 8.78
C ASN A 61 -5.21 2.38 10.07
N LEU A 62 -5.50 3.31 10.98
CA LEU A 62 -4.73 3.52 12.21
C LEU A 62 -4.66 2.29 13.12
N ILE A 63 -5.66 1.40 13.08
CA ILE A 63 -5.64 0.16 13.88
C ILE A 63 -4.56 -0.79 13.35
N ALA A 64 -4.38 -0.83 12.02
CA ALA A 64 -3.47 -1.74 11.33
C ALA A 64 -1.99 -1.36 11.45
N VAL A 65 -1.68 -0.21 12.08
CA VAL A 65 -0.31 0.26 12.37
C VAL A 65 0.03 0.21 13.85
N THR A 66 -0.67 -0.62 14.61
CA THR A 66 -0.41 -0.89 16.04
C THR A 66 -0.07 -2.35 16.27
N ASN A 67 0.55 -2.64 17.41
CA ASN A 67 0.69 -3.98 17.96
C ASN A 67 0.01 -4.01 19.33
N ALA A 68 -1.09 -4.76 19.46
CA ALA A 68 -1.91 -4.80 20.67
C ALA A 68 -2.27 -3.40 21.23
N GLY A 69 -2.58 -2.45 20.35
CA GLY A 69 -2.92 -1.06 20.72
C GLY A 69 -1.75 -0.11 20.90
N PHE A 70 -0.51 -0.60 20.82
CA PHE A 70 0.70 0.23 20.92
C PHE A 70 1.26 0.58 19.53
N TYR A 71 1.56 1.84 19.31
CA TYR A 71 2.24 2.33 18.10
C TYR A 71 3.74 2.55 18.36
N PRO A 72 4.64 2.27 17.40
CA PRO A 72 4.39 1.70 16.07
C PRO A 72 4.34 0.17 16.07
N GLY A 73 3.57 -0.41 15.14
CA GLY A 73 3.51 -1.86 14.92
C GLY A 73 2.72 -2.22 13.66
N GLY A 74 2.52 -3.51 13.40
CA GLY A 74 1.63 -3.98 12.34
C GLY A 74 2.17 -3.79 10.91
N MET A 75 1.32 -3.33 10.01
CA MET A 75 1.59 -3.26 8.56
C MET A 75 2.32 -1.96 8.18
N ILE A 76 3.61 -1.91 8.49
CA ILE A 76 4.52 -0.82 8.15
C ILE A 76 5.79 -1.42 7.54
N THR A 77 6.28 -0.84 6.45
CA THR A 77 7.58 -1.12 5.86
C THR A 77 8.13 0.15 5.21
N GLN A 78 9.26 0.04 4.51
CA GLN A 78 9.87 1.15 3.77
C GLN A 78 10.41 0.69 2.42
N ILE A 79 10.35 1.59 1.45
CA ILE A 79 11.09 1.49 0.19
C ILE A 79 12.41 2.21 0.39
N HIS A 80 13.51 1.50 0.19
CA HIS A 80 14.85 2.08 0.21
C HIS A 80 15.43 2.08 -1.20
N VAL A 81 15.60 3.26 -1.78
CA VAL A 81 16.19 3.45 -3.11
C VAL A 81 17.62 3.95 -2.93
N MET A 82 18.58 3.10 -3.33
CA MET A 82 20.03 3.32 -3.25
C MET A 82 20.64 3.47 -4.66
N PRO A 83 21.85 4.03 -4.79
CA PRO A 83 22.50 4.25 -6.09
C PRO A 83 22.80 2.94 -6.82
#